data_AF-A0A962QAV7-F1
#
_entry.id   AF-A0A962QAV7-F1
#
_cell.length_a   1.000
_cell.length_b   1.000
_cell.length_c   1.000
_cell.angle_alpha   90.00
_cell.angle_beta   90.00
_cell.angle_gamma   90.00
#
_symmetry.space_group_name_H-M   'P 1'
#
loop_
_entity.id
_entity.type
_entity.pdbx_description
1 polymer ?
#
loop_
_entity_poly.entity_id
_entity_poly.type
_entity_poly.pdbx_seq_one_letter_code
_entity_poly.pdbx_strand_id
1 'polypeptide(L)'
;MEDDEQIINNEEVIQPDESQNTEEVELANPSSEQSGEVSTEEPQGTTDEEAPDESEQEEEKPPSRREQLRIQQLLKKYGDPQQGHAQQPPKSSSEMDYSKELNADEELIKQLEADRNATAQRSYEEGLKRADFIEWNTSLRIDAPIVAQKYPILDKNSTEFHPAIADAVNMWYLRMTGYDANSRTVKDPSISYADFVDSYMELVEETAAQKNLKTVKNVAKQAAATGLRPDGSSAKRLNLNQAPEKMSIEELYAAIGQKPPQHK
;
A
#
# COMPACT_ATOMS: atom_id res chain seq x y z
N MET A 1 -11.65 -4.33 61.28
CA MET A 1 -10.50 -3.43 61.46
C MET A 1 -9.47 -3.95 60.48
N GLU A 2 -9.60 -3.47 59.26
CA GLU A 2 -8.76 -2.41 58.65
C GLU A 2 -7.71 -3.15 57.81
N ASP A 3 -7.93 -3.32 56.51
CA ASP A 3 -7.73 -2.34 55.43
C ASP A 3 -6.25 -1.95 55.23
N ASP A 4 -5.90 -1.87 53.94
CA ASP A 4 -4.80 -1.12 53.33
C ASP A 4 -3.41 -1.75 53.31
N GLU A 5 -2.58 -1.60 52.27
CA GLU A 5 -2.69 -1.14 50.89
C GLU A 5 -1.34 -1.49 50.23
N GLN A 6 -1.33 -1.56 48.90
CA GLN A 6 -0.12 -1.68 48.07
C GLN A 6 0.75 -0.43 48.14
N ILE A 7 2.08 -0.55 48.24
CA ILE A 7 3.00 0.48 47.70
C ILE A 7 4.21 -0.19 47.04
N ILE A 8 4.26 -0.03 45.72
CA ILE A 8 5.40 -0.17 44.82
C ILE A 8 6.26 1.09 44.98
N ASN A 9 7.57 0.96 45.20
CA ASN A 9 8.51 2.07 45.02
C ASN A 9 9.67 1.65 44.13
N ASN A 10 9.59 2.14 42.89
CA ASN A 10 10.70 2.34 41.95
C ASN A 10 11.48 3.59 42.39
N GLU A 11 12.81 3.50 42.58
CA GLU A 11 13.76 4.59 42.25
C GLU A 11 15.22 4.15 42.49
N GLU A 12 15.97 3.95 41.40
CA GLU A 12 17.42 4.21 41.31
C GLU A 12 17.77 4.29 39.81
N VAL A 13 17.65 5.48 39.20
CA VAL A 13 18.69 6.50 38.99
C VAL A 13 19.87 6.05 38.12
N ILE A 14 19.93 6.72 36.96
CA ILE A 14 20.90 6.72 35.87
C ILE A 14 22.28 7.22 36.34
N GLN A 15 23.37 6.65 35.82
CA GLN A 15 24.52 7.43 35.35
C GLN A 15 25.22 6.74 34.15
N PRO A 16 25.74 7.54 33.19
CA PRO A 16 26.28 7.08 31.90
C PRO A 16 27.79 6.82 31.99
N ASP A 17 28.32 5.98 31.10
CA ASP A 17 29.76 6.01 30.80
C ASP A 17 29.99 5.98 29.28
N GLU A 18 30.90 6.85 28.88
CA GLU A 18 31.21 7.32 27.55
C GLU A 18 32.64 6.82 27.28
N SER A 19 32.86 6.03 26.23
CA SER A 19 34.02 6.18 25.30
C SER A 19 34.39 4.92 24.52
N GLN A 20 34.39 5.10 23.19
CA GLN A 20 35.38 4.66 22.19
C GLN A 20 35.33 3.19 21.72
N ASN A 21 34.82 2.89 20.51
CA ASN A 21 35.40 3.10 19.16
C ASN A 21 36.30 1.93 18.71
N THR A 22 35.80 1.09 17.78
CA THR A 22 36.52 0.66 16.57
C THR A 22 35.56 0.01 15.57
N GLU A 23 35.59 0.51 14.35
CA GLU A 23 34.96 0.04 13.12
C GLU A 23 35.53 -1.30 12.64
N GLU A 24 34.70 -2.17 12.06
CA GLU A 24 35.08 -2.93 10.87
C GLU A 24 33.82 -3.20 10.03
N VAL A 25 33.78 -2.58 8.84
CA VAL A 25 32.74 -2.70 7.83
C VAL A 25 33.32 -3.55 6.70
N GLU A 26 32.78 -4.74 6.48
CA GLU A 26 33.11 -5.54 5.29
C GLU A 26 31.96 -5.46 4.27
N LEU A 27 32.24 -4.83 3.14
CA LEU A 27 31.32 -4.57 2.03
C LEU A 27 32.01 -5.05 0.75
N ALA A 28 31.38 -5.95 0.00
CA ALA A 28 31.79 -6.29 -1.37
C ALA A 28 30.59 -6.64 -2.28
N ASN A 29 30.21 -5.63 -3.09
CA ASN A 29 29.61 -5.57 -4.44
C ASN A 29 29.11 -6.83 -5.18
N PRO A 30 28.10 -6.62 -6.07
CA PRO A 30 28.16 -7.10 -7.45
C PRO A 30 28.25 -5.96 -8.48
N SER A 31 29.08 -6.20 -9.50
CA SER A 31 29.34 -5.34 -10.65
C SER A 31 28.24 -5.41 -11.71
N SER A 32 28.08 -4.27 -12.40
CA SER A 32 27.24 -3.97 -13.56
C SER A 32 27.69 -4.68 -14.84
N GLU A 33 26.79 -4.87 -15.81
CA GLU A 33 27.04 -4.51 -17.23
C GLU A 33 25.76 -4.50 -18.09
N GLN A 34 25.75 -3.52 -19.01
CA GLN A 34 24.66 -3.01 -19.84
C GLN A 34 24.96 -3.32 -21.33
N SER A 35 23.94 -3.41 -22.19
CA SER A 35 23.94 -3.08 -23.64
C SER A 35 22.51 -3.34 -24.18
N GLY A 36 21.77 -2.52 -24.92
CA GLY A 36 22.03 -1.28 -25.64
C GLY A 36 21.81 -1.48 -27.16
N GLU A 37 20.70 -0.99 -27.75
CA GLU A 37 20.66 -0.46 -29.13
C GLU A 37 19.39 0.37 -29.43
N VAL A 38 19.56 1.37 -30.30
CA VAL A 38 18.73 2.56 -30.56
C VAL A 38 18.20 2.52 -32.00
N SER A 39 17.05 3.16 -32.30
CA SER A 39 16.80 3.73 -33.63
C SER A 39 15.87 4.95 -33.57
N THR A 40 16.44 6.10 -33.96
CA THR A 40 15.89 7.43 -34.31
C THR A 40 15.03 7.32 -35.60
N GLU A 41 14.18 8.24 -36.10
CA GLU A 41 14.03 9.71 -35.99
C GLU A 41 12.66 10.14 -36.58
N GLU A 42 12.24 11.34 -36.15
CA GLU A 42 11.01 12.16 -36.26
C GLU A 42 10.81 12.89 -37.63
N PRO A 43 10.02 13.99 -37.85
CA PRO A 43 8.73 14.50 -37.30
C PRO A 43 7.82 15.25 -38.36
N GLN A 44 6.80 15.98 -37.84
CA GLN A 44 6.07 17.18 -38.34
C GLN A 44 4.62 16.96 -38.80
N GLY A 45 3.60 17.70 -38.34
CA GLY A 45 3.55 18.79 -37.36
C GLY A 45 2.15 19.46 -37.33
N THR A 46 1.88 20.17 -36.22
CA THR A 46 1.03 21.40 -36.06
C THR A 46 -0.48 21.31 -36.35
N THR A 47 -1.45 21.90 -35.62
CA THR A 47 -1.49 22.86 -34.50
C THR A 47 -2.98 23.14 -34.16
N ASP A 48 -3.30 23.39 -32.86
CA ASP A 48 -4.43 24.14 -32.23
C ASP A 48 -5.89 23.83 -32.64
N GLU A 49 -6.96 24.07 -31.88
CA GLU A 49 -7.36 24.56 -30.54
C GLU A 49 -8.86 24.16 -30.52
N GLU A 50 -9.45 23.61 -29.47
CA GLU A 50 -10.28 24.29 -28.47
C GLU A 50 -11.53 23.40 -28.28
N ALA A 51 -11.88 23.09 -27.04
CA ALA A 51 -13.20 22.57 -26.70
C ALA A 51 -14.25 23.68 -26.89
N PRO A 52 -15.52 23.33 -27.10
CA PRO A 52 -16.38 23.40 -25.92
C PRO A 52 -17.34 22.22 -25.75
N ASP A 53 -17.69 22.09 -24.48
CA ASP A 53 -18.70 21.25 -23.84
C ASP A 53 -20.11 21.46 -24.44
N GLU A 54 -20.79 20.39 -24.85
CA GLU A 54 -22.26 20.30 -24.79
C GLU A 54 -22.73 18.84 -24.88
N SER A 55 -23.52 18.48 -23.88
CA SER A 55 -24.25 17.25 -23.63
C SER A 55 -25.17 16.79 -24.77
N GLU A 56 -25.11 15.52 -25.17
CA GLU A 56 -26.22 14.84 -25.86
C GLU A 56 -26.14 13.30 -25.71
N GLN A 57 -27.07 12.79 -24.91
CA GLN A 57 -27.74 11.48 -24.96
C GLN A 57 -26.99 10.30 -25.62
N GLU A 58 -26.56 9.33 -24.80
CA GLU A 58 -26.29 7.95 -25.24
C GLU A 58 -27.57 7.32 -25.80
N GLU A 59 -27.82 7.51 -27.09
CA GLU A 59 -28.76 6.67 -27.83
C GLU A 59 -28.17 5.27 -27.95
N GLU A 60 -28.84 4.30 -27.31
CA GLU A 60 -28.57 2.87 -27.43
C GLU A 60 -28.57 2.46 -28.91
N LYS A 61 -27.37 2.30 -29.50
CA LYS A 61 -27.23 1.70 -30.83
C LYS A 61 -27.78 0.27 -30.76
N PRO A 62 -28.71 -0.12 -31.65
CA PRO A 62 -29.22 -1.49 -31.64
C PRO A 62 -28.07 -2.47 -31.84
N PRO A 63 -28.09 -3.63 -31.14
CA PRO A 63 -26.98 -4.57 -31.14
C PRO A 63 -26.65 -5.03 -32.57
N SER A 64 -25.36 -5.12 -32.87
CA SER A 64 -24.86 -5.55 -34.18
C SER A 64 -25.38 -6.95 -34.53
N ARG A 65 -25.54 -7.27 -35.82
CA ARG A 65 -26.05 -8.57 -36.30
C ARG A 65 -25.32 -9.78 -35.69
N ARG A 66 -24.02 -9.64 -35.41
CA ARG A 66 -23.21 -10.67 -34.76
C ARG A 66 -23.55 -10.83 -33.28
N GLU A 67 -23.84 -9.74 -32.61
CA GLU A 67 -24.25 -9.69 -31.21
C GLU A 67 -25.67 -10.22 -31.03
N GLN A 68 -26.59 -9.91 -31.94
CA GLN A 68 -27.92 -10.50 -31.97
C GLN A 68 -27.88 -12.03 -32.07
N LEU A 69 -27.00 -12.60 -32.90
CA LEU A 69 -26.81 -14.05 -32.99
C LEU A 69 -26.23 -14.64 -31.71
N ARG A 70 -25.31 -13.93 -31.04
CA ARG A 70 -24.75 -14.34 -29.74
C ARG A 70 -25.83 -14.32 -28.66
N ILE A 71 -26.66 -13.27 -28.63
CA ILE A 71 -27.79 -13.11 -27.73
C ILE A 71 -28.81 -14.24 -27.98
N GLN A 72 -29.14 -14.57 -29.23
CA GLN A 72 -30.02 -15.69 -29.57
C GLN A 72 -29.45 -17.05 -29.11
N GLN A 73 -28.15 -17.28 -29.27
CA GLN A 73 -27.51 -18.49 -28.77
C GLN A 73 -27.50 -18.57 -27.25
N LEU A 74 -27.34 -17.43 -26.57
CA LEU A 74 -27.43 -17.33 -25.11
C LEU A 74 -28.86 -17.59 -24.63
N LEU A 75 -29.86 -16.96 -25.23
CA LEU A 75 -31.28 -17.20 -24.94
C LEU A 75 -31.68 -18.67 -25.17
N LYS A 76 -31.17 -19.30 -26.24
CA LYS A 76 -31.40 -20.72 -26.49
C LYS A 76 -30.71 -21.63 -25.45
N LYS A 77 -29.57 -21.22 -24.88
CA LYS A 77 -28.82 -22.01 -23.89
C LYS A 77 -29.32 -21.82 -22.45
N TYR A 78 -29.75 -20.62 -22.10
CA TYR A 78 -30.07 -20.23 -20.73
C TYR A 78 -31.56 -19.88 -20.51
N GLY A 79 -32.38 -19.92 -21.57
CA GLY A 79 -33.77 -19.48 -21.55
C GLY A 79 -33.89 -17.95 -21.63
N ASP A 80 -35.11 -17.45 -21.85
CA ASP A 80 -35.39 -16.02 -21.70
C ASP A 80 -35.10 -15.60 -20.24
N PRO A 81 -34.41 -14.48 -20.00
CA PRO A 81 -34.11 -14.00 -18.64
C PRO A 81 -35.39 -13.68 -17.84
N GLN A 82 -36.56 -13.58 -18.49
CA GLN A 82 -37.86 -13.44 -17.82
C GLN A 82 -38.51 -14.77 -17.43
N GLN A 83 -38.06 -15.90 -17.97
CA GLN A 83 -38.57 -17.25 -17.67
C GLN A 83 -37.53 -18.15 -17.00
N GLY A 84 -36.34 -17.64 -16.70
CA GLY A 84 -35.54 -18.23 -15.64
C GLY A 84 -36.40 -18.27 -14.40
N HIS A 85 -36.50 -19.42 -13.75
CA HIS A 85 -37.12 -19.58 -12.44
C HIS A 85 -36.70 -18.39 -11.57
N ALA A 86 -37.56 -17.38 -11.47
CA ALA A 86 -37.49 -16.45 -10.38
C ALA A 86 -37.59 -17.38 -9.18
N GLN A 87 -36.45 -17.63 -8.54
CA GLN A 87 -36.43 -18.20 -7.21
C GLN A 87 -37.40 -17.30 -6.48
N GLN A 88 -38.61 -17.79 -6.25
CA GLN A 88 -39.56 -17.08 -5.42
C GLN A 88 -38.75 -16.74 -4.18
N PRO A 89 -38.70 -15.47 -3.75
CA PRO A 89 -38.02 -15.14 -2.51
C PRO A 89 -38.49 -16.18 -1.49
N PRO A 90 -37.57 -16.86 -0.78
CA PRO A 90 -37.93 -17.97 0.09
C PRO A 90 -39.13 -17.50 0.90
N LYS A 91 -40.28 -18.19 0.77
CA LYS A 91 -41.52 -17.82 1.43
C LYS A 91 -41.12 -17.53 2.86
N SER A 92 -41.15 -16.26 3.27
CA SER A 92 -40.91 -15.90 4.65
C SER A 92 -41.91 -16.73 5.42
N SER A 93 -41.41 -17.65 6.24
CA SER A 93 -42.27 -18.42 7.14
C SER A 93 -43.10 -17.37 7.86
N SER A 94 -44.42 -17.39 7.64
CA SER A 94 -45.37 -16.49 8.27
C SER A 94 -44.96 -16.31 9.73
N GLU A 95 -44.47 -15.12 10.09
CA GLU A 95 -44.11 -14.84 11.48
C GLU A 95 -45.36 -15.07 12.32
N MET A 96 -45.27 -15.94 13.32
CA MET A 96 -46.38 -16.20 14.24
C MET A 96 -46.74 -14.90 14.95
N ASP A 97 -48.02 -14.54 14.92
CA ASP A 97 -48.56 -13.38 15.61
C ASP A 97 -49.07 -13.83 16.98
N TYR A 98 -48.28 -13.62 18.03
CA TYR A 98 -48.59 -14.10 19.38
C TYR A 98 -49.92 -13.56 19.90
N SER A 99 -50.34 -12.36 19.46
CA SER A 99 -51.62 -11.75 19.83
C SER A 99 -52.84 -12.51 19.29
N LYS A 100 -52.69 -13.24 18.18
CA LYS A 100 -53.77 -14.00 17.53
C LYS A 100 -53.70 -15.50 17.82
N GLU A 101 -52.51 -16.01 18.11
CA GLU A 101 -52.25 -17.45 18.21
C GLU A 101 -52.18 -17.95 19.66
N LEU A 102 -51.82 -17.07 20.62
CA LEU A 102 -51.81 -17.40 22.04
C LEU A 102 -52.98 -16.72 22.78
N ASN A 103 -53.81 -17.54 23.45
CA ASN A 103 -54.74 -17.06 24.48
C ASN A 103 -53.97 -16.82 25.79
N ALA A 104 -53.15 -15.78 25.83
CA ALA A 104 -52.38 -15.37 27.00
C ALA A 104 -52.74 -13.93 27.41
N ASP A 105 -52.32 -13.53 28.62
CA ASP A 105 -52.50 -12.16 29.09
C ASP A 105 -51.69 -11.16 28.24
N GLU A 106 -52.24 -9.96 28.05
CA GLU A 106 -51.66 -8.93 27.15
C GLU A 106 -50.22 -8.54 27.54
N GLU A 107 -49.89 -8.57 28.83
CA GLU A 107 -48.52 -8.32 29.32
C GLU A 107 -47.54 -9.43 28.92
N LEU A 108 -47.98 -10.70 28.96
CA LEU A 108 -47.15 -11.84 28.55
C LEU A 108 -46.92 -11.82 27.04
N ILE A 109 -47.94 -11.47 26.26
CA ILE A 109 -47.82 -11.31 24.81
C ILE A 109 -46.79 -10.23 24.46
N LYS A 110 -46.85 -9.07 25.13
CA LYS A 110 -45.85 -7.99 24.93
C LYS A 110 -44.43 -8.43 25.29
N GLN A 111 -44.26 -9.22 26.34
CA GLN A 111 -42.94 -9.77 26.71
C GLN A 111 -42.42 -10.73 25.64
N LEU A 112 -43.28 -11.64 25.14
CA LEU A 112 -42.91 -12.59 24.09
C LEU A 112 -42.58 -11.88 22.76
N GLU A 113 -43.33 -10.85 22.40
CA GLU A 113 -43.03 -10.02 21.22
C GLU A 113 -41.70 -9.28 21.37
N ALA A 114 -41.43 -8.71 22.55
CA ALA A 114 -40.17 -8.04 22.83
C ALA A 114 -38.98 -9.00 22.77
N ASP A 115 -39.10 -10.21 23.33
CA ASP A 115 -38.05 -11.22 23.30
C ASP A 115 -37.81 -11.77 21.88
N ARG A 116 -38.89 -11.97 21.10
CA ARG A 116 -38.80 -12.31 19.68
C ARG A 116 -38.05 -11.23 18.90
N ASN A 117 -38.44 -9.97 19.07
CA ASN A 117 -37.82 -8.86 18.35
C ASN A 117 -36.35 -8.70 18.76
N ALA A 118 -36.01 -8.85 20.05
CA ALA A 118 -34.64 -8.82 20.52
C ALA A 118 -33.81 -9.98 19.95
N THR A 119 -34.38 -11.19 19.86
CA THR A 119 -33.72 -12.36 19.27
C THR A 119 -33.53 -12.20 17.76
N ALA A 120 -34.53 -11.70 17.05
CA ALA A 120 -34.45 -11.40 15.63
C ALA A 120 -33.41 -10.32 15.33
N GLN A 121 -33.34 -9.28 16.15
CA GLN A 121 -32.34 -8.23 16.01
C GLN A 121 -30.93 -8.76 16.27
N ARG A 122 -30.73 -9.58 17.32
CA ARG A 122 -29.45 -10.24 17.59
C ARG A 122 -29.00 -11.14 16.46
N SER A 123 -29.90 -11.97 15.91
CA SER A 123 -29.56 -12.87 14.81
C SER A 123 -29.27 -12.11 13.51
N TYR A 124 -29.96 -11.00 13.27
CA TYR A 124 -29.66 -10.09 12.17
C TYR A 124 -28.28 -9.44 12.32
N GLU A 125 -27.96 -8.88 13.50
CA GLU A 125 -26.66 -8.26 13.78
C GLU A 125 -25.50 -9.29 13.71
N GLU A 126 -25.72 -10.52 14.19
CA GLU A 126 -24.75 -11.60 14.04
C GLU A 126 -24.57 -12.01 12.57
N GLY A 127 -25.67 -12.03 11.80
CA GLY A 127 -25.66 -12.28 10.36
C GLY A 127 -24.83 -11.24 9.60
N LEU A 128 -24.98 -9.96 9.94
CA LEU A 128 -24.17 -8.88 9.37
C LEU A 128 -22.68 -9.06 9.67
N LYS A 129 -22.32 -9.25 10.94
CA LYS A 129 -20.91 -9.47 11.34
C LYS A 129 -20.27 -10.66 10.61
N ARG A 130 -21.06 -11.72 10.40
CA ARG A 130 -20.60 -12.90 9.66
C ARG A 130 -20.42 -12.60 8.17
N ALA A 131 -21.31 -11.81 7.57
CA ALA A 131 -21.18 -11.39 6.19
C ALA A 131 -19.92 -10.53 6.00
N ASP A 132 -19.70 -9.55 6.88
CA ASP A 132 -18.51 -8.69 6.88
C ASP A 132 -17.22 -9.50 6.99
N PHE A 133 -17.19 -10.49 7.90
CA PHE A 133 -16.05 -11.38 8.05
C PHE A 133 -15.81 -12.23 6.79
N ILE A 134 -16.88 -12.74 6.17
CA ILE A 134 -16.77 -13.54 4.94
C ILE A 134 -16.21 -12.67 3.82
N GLU A 135 -16.74 -11.47 3.62
CA GLU A 135 -16.26 -10.52 2.62
C GLU A 135 -14.76 -10.25 2.80
N TRP A 136 -14.38 -9.81 4.00
CA TRP A 136 -12.98 -9.55 4.34
C TRP A 136 -12.06 -10.76 4.08
N ASN A 137 -12.46 -11.94 4.56
CA ASN A 137 -11.65 -13.15 4.39
C ASN A 137 -11.57 -13.59 2.92
N THR A 138 -12.63 -13.38 2.14
CA THR A 138 -12.60 -13.66 0.70
C THR A 138 -11.66 -12.74 -0.05
N SER A 139 -11.69 -11.43 0.25
CA SER A 139 -10.76 -10.45 -0.30
C SER A 139 -9.31 -10.79 0.07
N LEU A 140 -9.06 -11.09 1.36
CA LEU A 140 -7.73 -11.49 1.82
C LEU A 140 -7.20 -12.74 1.08
N ARG A 141 -8.06 -13.72 0.81
CA ARG A 141 -7.68 -14.94 0.07
C ARG A 141 -7.32 -14.64 -1.39
N ILE A 142 -7.93 -13.64 -1.99
CA ILE A 142 -7.65 -13.20 -3.37
C ILE A 142 -6.39 -12.35 -3.40
N ASP A 143 -6.23 -11.43 -2.46
CA ASP A 143 -5.16 -10.44 -2.44
C ASP A 143 -3.82 -11.03 -2.00
N ALA A 144 -3.81 -11.91 -1.01
CA ALA A 144 -2.59 -12.50 -0.47
C ALA A 144 -1.64 -13.09 -1.54
N PRO A 145 -2.09 -13.92 -2.50
CA PRO A 145 -1.22 -14.42 -3.55
C PRO A 145 -0.77 -13.33 -4.53
N ILE A 146 -1.59 -12.31 -4.81
CA ILE A 146 -1.24 -11.19 -5.70
C ILE A 146 -0.10 -10.37 -5.06
N VAL A 147 -0.24 -10.06 -3.78
CA VAL A 147 0.78 -9.35 -2.99
C VAL A 147 2.09 -10.14 -2.94
N ALA A 148 2.02 -11.46 -2.70
CA ALA A 148 3.20 -12.31 -2.69
C ALA A 148 3.95 -12.29 -4.04
N GLN A 149 3.22 -12.27 -5.16
CA GLN A 149 3.83 -12.18 -6.48
C GLN A 149 4.46 -10.80 -6.76
N LYS A 150 3.81 -9.72 -6.31
CA LYS A 150 4.27 -8.34 -6.55
C LYS A 150 5.46 -7.97 -5.66
N TYR A 151 5.48 -8.43 -4.42
CA TYR A 151 6.49 -8.11 -3.41
C TYR A 151 7.19 -9.38 -2.93
N PRO A 152 8.31 -9.78 -3.56
CA PRO A 152 9.07 -10.98 -3.19
C PRO A 152 9.53 -11.01 -1.72
N ILE A 153 9.73 -9.83 -1.12
CA ILE A 153 10.09 -9.69 0.30
C ILE A 153 9.00 -10.18 1.27
N LEU A 154 7.75 -10.29 0.79
CA LEU A 154 6.61 -10.78 1.56
C LEU A 154 6.22 -12.23 1.24
N ASP A 155 6.75 -12.81 0.15
CA ASP A 155 6.45 -14.19 -0.24
C ASP A 155 7.34 -15.18 0.49
N LYS A 156 6.73 -16.09 1.24
CA LYS A 156 7.41 -17.16 1.99
C LYS A 156 8.23 -18.11 1.11
N ASN A 157 7.92 -18.18 -0.19
CA ASN A 157 8.61 -19.06 -1.13
C ASN A 157 9.75 -18.36 -1.88
N SER A 158 9.91 -17.04 -1.71
CA SER A 158 10.95 -16.26 -2.37
C SER A 158 12.29 -16.36 -1.64
N THR A 159 13.39 -16.22 -2.39
CA THR A 159 14.75 -16.10 -1.82
C THR A 159 14.96 -14.79 -1.07
N GLU A 160 14.19 -13.75 -1.40
CA GLU A 160 14.26 -12.42 -0.79
C GLU A 160 13.30 -12.28 0.40
N PHE A 161 12.69 -13.37 0.85
CA PHE A 161 11.69 -13.35 1.91
C PHE A 161 12.24 -12.80 3.23
N HIS A 162 11.55 -11.80 3.77
CA HIS A 162 11.87 -11.22 5.07
C HIS A 162 10.72 -11.48 6.06
N PRO A 163 10.83 -12.48 6.95
CA PRO A 163 9.75 -12.88 7.85
C PRO A 163 9.32 -11.75 8.80
N ALA A 164 10.29 -10.99 9.34
CA ALA A 164 9.99 -9.89 10.25
C ALA A 164 9.16 -8.77 9.58
N ILE A 165 9.42 -8.48 8.30
CA ILE A 165 8.68 -7.47 7.53
C ILE A 165 7.29 -8.00 7.20
N ALA A 166 7.20 -9.24 6.73
CA ALA A 166 5.92 -9.88 6.43
C ALA A 166 5.01 -9.95 7.66
N ASP A 167 5.54 -10.34 8.82
CA ASP A 167 4.79 -10.38 10.08
C ASP A 167 4.36 -8.98 10.53
N ALA A 168 5.24 -7.97 10.42
CA ALA A 168 4.89 -6.59 10.76
C ALA A 168 3.76 -6.04 9.87
N VAL A 169 3.85 -6.24 8.56
CA VAL A 169 2.84 -5.80 7.58
C VAL A 169 1.50 -6.49 7.86
N ASN A 170 1.51 -7.80 8.11
CA ASN A 170 0.31 -8.55 8.47
C ASN A 170 -0.31 -8.03 9.78
N MET A 171 0.50 -7.80 10.81
CA MET A 171 0.03 -7.29 12.10
C MET A 171 -0.56 -5.88 11.98
N TRP A 172 0.03 -5.01 11.17
CA TRP A 172 -0.53 -3.68 10.93
C TRP A 172 -1.84 -3.73 10.16
N TYR A 173 -1.94 -4.59 9.14
CA TYR A 173 -3.18 -4.79 8.42
C TYR A 173 -4.30 -5.28 9.35
N LEU A 174 -4.04 -6.32 10.14
CA LEU A 174 -5.02 -6.87 11.10
C LEU A 174 -5.45 -5.82 12.14
N ARG A 175 -4.51 -4.98 12.59
CA ARG A 175 -4.82 -3.88 13.50
C ARG A 175 -5.68 -2.81 12.84
N MET A 176 -5.40 -2.49 11.57
CA MET A 176 -6.12 -1.49 10.79
C MET A 176 -7.57 -1.92 10.52
N THR A 177 -7.81 -3.18 10.14
CA THR A 177 -9.16 -3.71 9.91
C THR A 177 -9.92 -4.00 11.20
N GLY A 178 -9.25 -3.88 12.36
CA GLY A 178 -9.83 -4.14 13.67
C GLY A 178 -10.19 -5.61 13.87
N TYR A 179 -9.41 -6.52 13.28
CA TYR A 179 -9.60 -7.96 13.44
C TYR A 179 -9.40 -8.39 14.89
N ASP A 180 -10.40 -9.07 15.46
CA ASP A 180 -10.32 -9.70 16.77
C ASP A 180 -10.26 -11.23 16.60
N ALA A 181 -9.14 -11.81 17.03
CA ALA A 181 -8.88 -13.24 16.97
C ALA A 181 -9.83 -14.06 17.86
N ASN A 182 -10.35 -13.48 18.95
CA ASN A 182 -11.21 -14.18 19.89
C ASN A 182 -12.64 -14.31 19.35
N SER A 183 -13.20 -13.21 18.82
CA SER A 183 -14.57 -13.17 18.29
C SER A 183 -14.66 -13.51 16.81
N ARG A 184 -13.53 -13.55 16.08
CA ARG A 184 -13.47 -13.68 14.62
C ARG A 184 -14.33 -12.65 13.89
N THR A 185 -14.34 -11.42 14.40
CA THR A 185 -15.03 -10.29 13.79
C THR A 185 -14.02 -9.28 13.24
N VAL A 186 -14.44 -8.56 12.20
CA VAL A 186 -13.68 -7.48 11.57
C VAL A 186 -14.54 -6.22 11.69
N LYS A 187 -13.93 -5.07 12.00
CA LYS A 187 -14.65 -3.79 12.10
C LYS A 187 -14.76 -3.11 10.74
N ASP A 188 -13.66 -3.11 10.00
CA ASP A 188 -13.55 -2.44 8.72
C ASP A 188 -13.16 -3.45 7.63
N PRO A 189 -14.15 -4.16 7.04
CA PRO A 189 -13.90 -5.16 5.99
C PRO A 189 -13.56 -4.53 4.63
N SER A 190 -13.80 -3.23 4.46
CA SER A 190 -13.67 -2.52 3.19
C SER A 190 -12.23 -2.31 2.73
N ILE A 191 -11.25 -2.48 3.62
CA ILE A 191 -9.84 -2.27 3.30
C ILE A 191 -9.26 -3.56 2.71
N SER A 192 -8.96 -3.54 1.42
CA SER A 192 -8.25 -4.64 0.74
C SER A 192 -6.83 -4.79 1.29
N TYR A 193 -6.37 -6.03 1.35
CA TYR A 193 -4.99 -6.32 1.76
C TYR A 193 -4.00 -5.84 0.69
N ALA A 194 -4.35 -5.94 -0.58
CA ALA A 194 -3.50 -5.46 -1.67
C ALA A 194 -3.27 -3.95 -1.60
N ASP A 195 -4.33 -3.16 -1.45
CA ASP A 195 -4.23 -1.70 -1.35
C ASP A 195 -3.42 -1.24 -0.13
N PHE A 196 -3.62 -1.92 1.01
CA PHE A 196 -2.85 -1.64 2.22
C PHE A 196 -1.35 -1.91 2.02
N VAL A 197 -1.01 -3.05 1.43
CA VAL A 197 0.41 -3.39 1.21
C VAL A 197 1.03 -2.49 0.15
N ASP A 198 0.30 -2.19 -0.92
CA ASP A 198 0.74 -1.28 -1.98
C ASP A 198 1.10 0.10 -1.41
N SER A 199 0.18 0.70 -0.64
CA SER A 199 0.42 2.00 0.00
C SER A 199 1.55 1.96 1.03
N TYR A 200 1.69 0.87 1.77
CA TYR A 200 2.80 0.69 2.70
C TYR A 200 4.15 0.62 1.97
N MET A 201 4.24 -0.15 0.90
CA MET A 201 5.48 -0.30 0.12
C MET A 201 5.85 1.01 -0.57
N GLU A 202 4.87 1.71 -1.14
CA GLU A 202 5.08 3.05 -1.72
C GLU A 202 5.64 4.04 -0.68
N LEU A 203 5.11 4.03 0.55
CA LEU A 203 5.62 4.86 1.64
C LEU A 203 7.07 4.48 2.00
N VAL A 204 7.40 3.20 2.05
CA VAL A 204 8.77 2.73 2.33
C VAL A 204 9.72 3.19 1.24
N GLU A 205 9.32 3.09 -0.03
CA GLU A 205 10.11 3.57 -1.17
C GLU A 205 10.32 5.09 -1.12
N GLU A 206 9.28 5.87 -0.83
CA GLU A 206 9.41 7.32 -0.72
C GLU A 206 10.35 7.72 0.42
N THR A 207 10.19 7.09 1.59
CA THR A 207 11.06 7.37 2.74
C THR A 207 12.51 6.95 2.49
N ALA A 208 12.73 5.85 1.77
CA ALA A 208 14.05 5.42 1.34
C ALA A 208 14.66 6.42 0.33
N ALA A 209 13.90 6.88 -0.65
CA ALA A 209 14.34 7.90 -1.61
C ALA A 209 14.73 9.21 -0.91
N GLN A 210 13.92 9.68 0.05
CA GLN A 210 14.23 10.86 0.84
C GLN A 210 15.51 10.69 1.68
N LYS A 211 15.72 9.52 2.29
CA LYS A 211 16.95 9.22 3.04
C LYS A 211 18.16 9.19 2.12
N ASN A 212 18.06 8.56 0.95
CA ASN A 212 19.13 8.52 -0.04
C ASN A 212 19.52 9.92 -0.52
N LEU A 213 18.55 10.79 -0.80
CA LEU A 213 18.82 12.19 -1.16
C LEU A 213 19.54 12.94 -0.05
N LYS A 214 19.18 12.71 1.22
CA LYS A 214 19.88 13.31 2.37
C LYS A 214 21.30 12.77 2.49
N THR A 215 21.51 11.47 2.33
CA THR A 215 22.83 10.83 2.37
C THR A 215 23.72 11.37 1.26
N VAL A 216 23.24 11.43 0.01
CA VAL A 216 24.01 11.99 -1.12
C VAL A 216 24.38 13.46 -0.87
N LYS A 217 23.45 14.27 -0.33
CA LYS A 217 23.75 15.66 0.05
C LYS A 217 24.81 15.74 1.15
N ASN A 218 24.76 14.85 2.15
CA ASN A 218 25.73 14.82 3.24
C ASN A 218 27.12 14.38 2.75
N VAL A 219 27.18 13.34 1.91
CA VAL A 219 28.41 12.88 1.26
C VAL A 219 29.00 13.99 0.39
N ALA A 220 28.19 14.69 -0.40
CA ALA A 220 28.64 15.83 -1.20
C ALA A 220 29.17 16.99 -0.33
N LYS A 221 28.51 17.30 0.79
CA LYS A 221 28.98 18.32 1.74
C LYS A 221 30.30 17.91 2.40
N GLN A 222 30.44 16.66 2.82
CA GLN A 222 31.68 16.14 3.40
C GLN A 222 32.81 16.15 2.36
N ALA A 223 32.51 15.78 1.12
CA ALA A 223 33.48 15.82 0.04
C ALA A 223 33.95 17.24 -0.27
N ALA A 224 33.03 18.22 -0.27
CA ALA A 224 33.38 19.63 -0.43
C ALA A 224 34.20 20.19 0.74
N ALA A 225 33.89 19.77 1.98
CA ALA A 225 34.60 20.22 3.17
C ALA A 225 36.01 19.61 3.30
N THR A 226 36.17 18.34 2.94
CA THR A 226 37.46 17.63 3.05
C THR A 226 38.32 17.73 1.79
N GLY A 227 37.72 18.10 0.66
CA GLY A 227 38.39 18.09 -0.65
C GLY A 227 38.67 16.70 -1.18
N LEU A 228 38.19 15.64 -0.52
CA LEU A 228 38.20 14.27 -1.03
C LEU A 228 36.84 13.97 -1.66
N ARG A 229 36.83 13.40 -2.85
CA ARG A 229 35.63 12.91 -3.50
C ARG A 229 35.15 11.62 -2.82
N PRO A 230 33.88 11.22 -3.03
CA PRO A 230 33.33 9.99 -2.44
C PRO A 230 34.05 8.71 -2.85
N ASP A 231 34.79 8.73 -3.96
CA ASP A 231 35.64 7.63 -4.45
C ASP A 231 37.03 7.58 -3.77
N GLY A 232 37.30 8.46 -2.80
CA GLY A 232 38.59 8.58 -2.11
C GLY A 232 39.64 9.37 -2.89
N SER A 233 39.34 9.84 -4.10
CA SER A 233 40.28 10.68 -4.85
C SER A 233 40.29 12.09 -4.28
N SER A 234 41.49 12.66 -4.06
CA SER A 234 41.58 14.08 -3.74
C SER A 234 41.17 14.90 -4.96
N ALA A 235 40.37 15.94 -4.77
CA ALA A 235 40.17 16.95 -5.81
C ALA A 235 41.54 17.40 -6.32
N LYS A 236 41.71 17.44 -7.65
CA LYS A 236 42.96 17.80 -8.33
C LYS A 236 43.53 19.06 -7.68
N ARG A 237 44.62 18.91 -6.92
CA ARG A 237 45.29 20.02 -6.25
C ARG A 237 45.97 20.85 -7.33
N LEU A 238 45.43 22.03 -7.62
CA LEU A 238 46.07 22.99 -8.52
C LEU A 238 47.38 23.45 -7.87
N ASN A 239 48.51 23.28 -8.55
CA ASN A 239 49.83 23.67 -8.05
C ASN A 239 50.16 25.12 -8.46
N LEU A 240 49.60 26.10 -7.74
CA LEU A 240 49.77 27.54 -8.06
C LEU A 240 51.18 28.09 -7.81
N ASN A 241 52.11 27.29 -7.27
CA ASN A 241 53.49 27.70 -6.97
C ASN A 241 54.49 27.36 -8.09
N GLN A 242 54.03 26.85 -9.23
CA GLN A 242 54.90 26.55 -10.38
C GLN A 242 55.10 27.78 -11.27
N ALA A 243 56.12 27.77 -12.13
CA ALA A 243 56.28 28.84 -13.12
C ALA A 243 55.11 28.77 -14.13
N PRO A 244 54.61 29.92 -14.65
CA PRO A 244 53.45 29.95 -15.56
C PRO A 244 53.61 29.06 -16.80
N GLU A 245 54.84 28.89 -17.29
CA GLU A 245 55.16 28.05 -18.45
C GLU A 245 54.93 26.55 -18.21
N LYS A 246 54.85 26.11 -16.95
CA LYS A 246 54.63 24.71 -16.56
C LYS A 246 53.25 24.46 -15.94
N MET A 247 52.45 25.52 -15.77
CA MET A 247 51.09 25.40 -15.26
C MET A 247 50.15 24.90 -16.34
N SER A 248 49.21 24.02 -15.97
CA SER A 248 48.09 23.69 -16.83
C SER A 248 47.16 24.89 -17.01
N ILE A 249 46.36 24.90 -18.09
CA ILE A 249 45.42 25.98 -18.41
C ILE A 249 44.51 26.28 -17.20
N GLU A 250 43.99 25.24 -16.54
CA GLU A 250 43.16 25.39 -15.33
C GLU A 250 43.91 26.11 -14.19
N GLU A 251 45.19 25.81 -13.99
CA GLU A 251 46.05 26.43 -12.98
C GLU A 251 46.39 27.89 -13.32
N LEU A 252 46.59 28.20 -14.61
CA LEU A 252 46.82 29.56 -15.09
C LEU A 252 45.60 30.46 -14.87
N TYR A 253 44.41 29.98 -15.23
CA TYR A 253 43.16 30.71 -15.00
C TYR A 253 42.90 30.88 -13.50
N ALA A 254 43.15 29.84 -12.69
CA ALA A 254 43.05 29.94 -11.23
C ALA A 254 44.04 30.94 -10.63
N ALA A 255 45.28 31.02 -11.13
CA ALA A 255 46.30 31.96 -10.67
C ALA A 255 45.95 33.43 -10.95
N ILE A 256 45.17 33.69 -12.01
CA ILE A 256 44.70 35.03 -12.41
C ILE A 256 43.29 35.33 -11.85
N GLY A 257 42.70 34.40 -11.09
CA GLY A 257 41.36 34.55 -10.50
C GLY A 257 40.22 34.51 -11.51
N GLN A 258 40.45 33.93 -12.69
CA GLN A 258 39.46 33.79 -13.76
C GLN A 258 39.03 32.32 -13.91
N LYS A 259 37.82 32.09 -14.44
CA LYS A 259 37.36 30.73 -14.79
C LYS A 259 37.79 30.40 -16.22
N PRO A 260 38.34 29.21 -16.49
CA PRO A 260 38.68 28.81 -17.85
C PRO A 260 37.42 28.71 -18.72
N PRO A 261 37.52 28.99 -20.03
CA PRO A 261 36.40 28.88 -20.96
C PRO A 261 35.91 27.42 -21.02
N GLN A 262 34.60 27.22 -20.86
CA GLN A 262 34.00 25.91 -21.04
C GLN A 262 33.87 25.64 -22.53
N HIS A 263 34.68 24.71 -23.04
CA HIS A 263 34.44 24.12 -24.35
C HIS A 263 33.18 23.26 -24.24
N LYS A 264 32.13 23.68 -24.96
CA LYS A 264 30.97 22.83 -25.28
C LYS A 264 31.38 21.78 -26.29
#